data_AF-A0A2H3AKS8-F1
#
_entry.id   AF-A0A2H3AKS8-F1
#
_cell.length_a   1.000
_cell.length_b   1.000
_cell.length_c   1.000
_cell.angle_alpha   90.00
_cell.angle_beta   90.00
_cell.angle_gamma   90.00
#
_symmetry.space_group_name_H-M   'P 1'
#
loop_
_entity.id
_entity.type
_entity.pdbx_description
1 polymer ?
#
loop_
_entity_poly.entity_id
_entity_poly.type
_entity_poly.pdbx_seq_one_letter_code
_entity_poly.pdbx_strand_id
1 'polypeptide(L)'
;YAPTGSNPRWLLMVQIVDGTILFSHQVRWSEEVRNRYTALSYPMESAYVLFQEAGLTAEAAPTDERRFTLKDRKRIAEQLLKEYCSATRYAGNRTEYIWLDEFCLSDTTQPDDSPERPRELGRLSDIFRNASQVAVFCDKENCDHTSTTCIWGTRLFTIGEILHATAVIRLTRQREQDGSLRTRVYRETARAFREKMQTKAAYDHRWHVYAIMQHSTNAGS
;
A
#
# COMPACT_ATOMS: atom_id res chain seq x y z
N TYR A 1 14.22 -14.35 22.63
CA TYR A 1 14.08 -13.11 21.85
C TYR A 1 12.61 -12.74 21.81
N ALA A 2 12.21 -11.65 22.47
CA ALA A 2 10.85 -11.12 22.32
C ALA A 2 10.68 -10.64 20.87
N PRO A 3 9.52 -10.82 20.22
CA PRO A 3 9.31 -10.23 18.90
C PRO A 3 9.28 -8.72 19.10
N THR A 4 10.35 -8.02 18.74
CA THR A 4 10.48 -6.56 18.87
C THR A 4 9.72 -5.81 17.77
N GLY A 5 8.70 -6.42 17.16
CA GLY A 5 7.89 -5.81 16.11
C GLY A 5 6.60 -5.24 16.68
N SER A 6 6.31 -3.98 16.40
CA SER A 6 5.01 -3.38 16.74
C SER A 6 3.94 -3.82 15.74
N ASN A 7 2.81 -4.34 16.24
CA ASN A 7 1.62 -4.55 15.39
C ASN A 7 0.91 -3.21 15.13
N PRO A 8 0.20 -3.06 13.99
CA PRO A 8 -0.65 -1.90 13.78
C PRO A 8 -1.69 -1.82 14.90
N ARG A 9 -2.12 -0.61 15.28
CA ARG A 9 -3.24 -0.45 16.22
C ARG A 9 -4.57 -0.75 15.57
N TRP A 10 -4.71 -0.34 14.32
CA TRP A 10 -5.95 -0.32 13.58
C TRP A 10 -5.80 -1.05 12.25
N LEU A 11 -6.88 -1.71 11.86
CA LEU A 11 -7.05 -2.31 10.54
C LEU A 11 -8.44 -1.92 10.02
N LEU A 12 -8.65 -2.04 8.71
CA LEU A 12 -9.97 -2.05 8.11
C LEU A 12 -10.45 -3.48 7.98
N MET A 13 -11.63 -3.79 8.52
CA MET A 13 -12.37 -4.99 8.12
C MET A 13 -13.26 -4.62 6.94
N VAL A 14 -13.01 -5.22 5.79
CA VAL A 14 -13.68 -4.90 4.53
C VAL A 14 -14.47 -6.11 4.05
N GLN A 15 -15.78 -5.94 3.89
CA GLN A 15 -16.63 -6.94 3.24
C GLN A 15 -16.69 -6.65 1.75
N ILE A 16 -16.18 -7.58 0.95
CA ILE A 16 -16.08 -7.47 -0.51
C ILE A 16 -17.08 -8.42 -1.16
N VAL A 17 -17.92 -7.90 -2.05
CA VAL A 17 -18.91 -8.64 -2.85
C VAL A 17 -18.75 -8.25 -4.32
N ASP A 18 -18.48 -9.24 -5.18
CA ASP A 18 -18.25 -9.04 -6.62
C ASP A 18 -17.22 -7.94 -6.96
N GLY A 19 -16.18 -7.81 -6.13
CA GLY A 19 -15.13 -6.80 -6.28
C GLY A 19 -15.51 -5.40 -5.78
N THR A 20 -16.69 -5.24 -5.18
CA THR A 20 -17.18 -3.98 -4.61
C THR A 20 -17.20 -4.07 -3.08
N ILE A 21 -17.01 -2.94 -2.41
CA ILE A 21 -17.07 -2.85 -0.94
C ILE A 21 -18.55 -2.78 -0.53
N LEU A 22 -19.05 -3.79 0.19
CA LEU A 22 -20.39 -3.77 0.77
C LEU A 22 -20.41 -2.90 2.03
N PHE A 23 -19.41 -3.08 2.89
CA PHE A 23 -19.15 -2.20 4.02
C PHE A 23 -17.68 -2.29 4.42
N SER A 24 -17.20 -1.26 5.10
CA SER A 24 -15.89 -1.26 5.75
C SER A 24 -15.98 -0.51 7.06
N HIS A 25 -15.27 -0.98 8.07
CA HIS A 25 -15.10 -0.23 9.32
C HIS A 25 -13.74 -0.52 9.93
N GLN A 26 -13.25 0.47 10.68
CA GLN A 26 -12.02 0.33 11.43
C GLN A 26 -12.22 -0.65 12.58
N VAL A 27 -11.29 -1.58 12.75
CA VAL A 27 -11.25 -2.54 13.84
C VAL A 27 -9.89 -2.44 14.54
N ARG A 28 -9.89 -2.73 15.83
CA ARG A 28 -8.64 -2.81 16.59
C ARG A 28 -7.90 -4.09 16.19
N TRP A 29 -6.58 -4.01 16.08
CA TRP A 29 -5.77 -5.20 15.87
C TRP A 29 -5.93 -6.19 17.04
N SER A 30 -5.92 -7.48 16.70
CA SER A 30 -5.96 -8.60 17.64
C SER A 30 -5.06 -9.73 17.16
N GLU A 31 -4.77 -10.71 18.02
CA GLU A 31 -4.00 -11.90 17.65
C GLU A 31 -4.69 -12.73 16.55
N GLU A 32 -6.02 -12.65 16.41
CA GLU A 32 -6.79 -13.40 15.39
C GLU A 32 -6.45 -12.97 13.96
N VAL A 33 -6.03 -11.72 13.79
CA VAL A 33 -5.68 -11.09 12.50
C VAL A 33 -4.17 -10.99 12.27
N ARG A 34 -3.37 -11.50 13.21
CA ARG A 34 -1.91 -11.54 13.10
C ARG A 34 -1.49 -12.30 11.85
N ASN A 35 -0.63 -11.69 11.02
CA ASN A 35 -0.19 -12.24 9.74
C ASN A 35 -1.34 -12.62 8.78
N ARG A 36 -2.51 -12.00 8.90
CA ARG A 36 -3.70 -12.28 8.08
C ARG A 36 -4.29 -11.03 7.42
N TYR A 37 -3.59 -9.90 7.49
CA TYR A 37 -4.00 -8.68 6.80
C TYR A 37 -3.12 -8.36 5.60
N THR A 38 -3.72 -7.71 4.61
CA THR A 38 -3.05 -7.13 3.45
C THR A 38 -2.67 -5.68 3.76
N ALA A 39 -1.42 -5.29 3.56
CA ALA A 39 -1.03 -3.87 3.61
C ALA A 39 -1.05 -3.27 2.20
N LEU A 40 -1.72 -2.13 2.02
CA LEU A 40 -1.72 -1.40 0.75
C LEU A 40 -0.64 -0.31 0.78
N SER A 41 0.28 -0.34 -0.18
CA SER A 41 1.30 0.67 -0.40
C SER A 41 1.09 1.36 -1.74
N TYR A 42 1.12 2.70 -1.70
CA TYR A 42 0.89 3.53 -2.87
C TYR A 42 1.49 4.93 -2.70
N PRO A 43 1.96 5.56 -3.78
CA PRO A 43 2.20 6.99 -3.86
C PRO A 43 0.87 7.76 -3.85
N MET A 44 0.74 8.79 -3.03
CA MET A 44 -0.50 9.58 -2.92
C MET A 44 -0.90 10.17 -4.28
N GLU A 45 0.08 10.60 -5.07
CA GLU A 45 -0.10 11.11 -6.43
C GLU A 45 -0.73 10.07 -7.36
N SER A 46 -0.35 8.79 -7.22
CA SER A 46 -0.92 7.71 -8.02
C SER A 46 -2.38 7.45 -7.63
N ALA A 47 -2.71 7.40 -6.34
CA ALA A 47 -4.11 7.24 -5.91
C ALA A 47 -4.96 8.48 -6.26
N TYR A 48 -4.35 9.67 -6.32
CA TYR A 48 -5.05 10.87 -6.75
C TYR A 48 -5.50 10.78 -8.22
N VAL A 49 -4.77 10.07 -9.08
CA VAL A 49 -5.23 9.79 -10.46
C VAL A 49 -6.54 8.99 -10.45
N LEU A 50 -6.64 7.93 -9.64
CA LEU A 50 -7.89 7.16 -9.48
C LEU A 50 -9.04 8.06 -8.98
N PHE A 51 -8.72 8.97 -8.06
CA PHE A 51 -9.68 9.94 -7.54
C PHE A 51 -10.22 10.89 -8.62
N GLN A 52 -9.35 11.36 -9.53
CA GLN A 52 -9.75 12.19 -10.67
C GLN A 52 -10.55 11.38 -11.70
N GLU A 53 -10.14 10.14 -11.99
CA GLU A 53 -10.86 9.24 -12.91
C GLU A 53 -12.28 8.90 -12.41
N ALA A 54 -12.48 8.86 -11.09
CA ALA A 54 -13.80 8.73 -10.47
C ALA A 54 -14.66 10.02 -10.55
N GLY A 55 -14.15 11.08 -11.20
CA GLY A 55 -14.85 12.36 -11.32
C GLY A 55 -14.91 13.17 -10.02
N LEU A 56 -14.04 12.87 -9.04
CA LEU A 56 -14.04 13.53 -7.75
C LEU A 56 -13.06 14.71 -7.71
N THR A 57 -13.41 15.71 -6.92
CA THR A 57 -12.61 16.91 -6.67
C THR A 57 -12.29 17.05 -5.18
N ALA A 58 -11.10 17.56 -4.88
CA ALA A 58 -10.70 17.91 -3.52
C ALA A 58 -11.59 19.06 -3.03
N GLU A 59 -12.00 19.02 -1.77
CA GLU A 59 -12.98 19.97 -1.22
C GLU A 59 -12.35 21.29 -0.80
N ALA A 60 -11.09 21.29 -0.34
CA ALA A 60 -10.44 22.47 0.20
C ALA A 60 -9.34 23.00 -0.73
N ALA A 61 -9.15 24.32 -0.71
CA ALA A 61 -7.98 24.94 -1.33
C ALA A 61 -6.71 24.44 -0.63
N PRO A 62 -5.66 24.06 -1.37
CA PRO A 62 -4.39 23.66 -0.77
C PRO A 62 -3.84 24.81 0.09
N THR A 63 -3.28 24.50 1.25
CA THR A 63 -2.49 25.48 2.02
C THR A 63 -1.04 25.44 1.51
N ASP A 64 -0.25 26.47 1.82
CA ASP A 64 1.17 26.55 1.45
C ASP A 64 1.98 25.32 1.94
N GLU A 65 1.50 24.64 2.99
CA GLU A 65 2.18 23.49 3.60
C GLU A 65 1.62 22.13 3.15
N ARG A 66 0.35 22.05 2.73
CA ARG A 66 -0.31 20.76 2.43
C ARG A 66 -1.30 20.87 1.28
N ARG A 67 -1.08 20.04 0.26
CA ARG A 67 -1.94 19.92 -0.93
C ARG A 67 -3.35 19.37 -0.63
N PHE A 68 -3.49 18.49 0.36
CA PHE A 68 -4.74 17.78 0.66
C PHE A 68 -5.03 17.80 2.16
N THR A 69 -6.31 18.02 2.51
CA THR A 69 -6.81 17.84 3.88
C THR A 69 -6.82 16.36 4.26
N LEU A 70 -6.97 16.00 5.55
CA LEU A 70 -7.13 14.59 5.92
C LEU A 70 -8.37 13.97 5.26
N LYS A 71 -9.48 14.74 5.19
CA LYS A 71 -10.70 14.30 4.53
C LYS A 71 -10.43 13.96 3.06
N ASP A 72 -9.71 14.82 2.34
CA ASP A 72 -9.32 14.55 0.95
C ASP A 72 -8.41 13.32 0.86
N ARG A 73 -7.40 13.21 1.72
CA ARG A 73 -6.50 12.03 1.73
C ARG A 73 -7.26 10.73 1.99
N LYS A 74 -8.23 10.70 2.90
CA LYS A 74 -9.10 9.55 3.15
C LYS A 74 -9.94 9.20 1.92
N ARG A 75 -10.54 10.20 1.27
CA ARG A 75 -11.31 9.98 0.02
C ARG A 75 -10.43 9.48 -1.11
N ILE A 76 -9.19 9.96 -1.22
CA ILE A 76 -8.21 9.47 -2.21
C ILE A 76 -7.81 8.02 -1.90
N ALA A 77 -7.49 7.71 -0.64
CA ALA A 77 -7.17 6.36 -0.18
C ALA A 77 -8.34 5.38 -0.42
N GLU A 78 -9.59 5.84 -0.26
CA GLU A 78 -10.78 5.06 -0.53
C GLU A 78 -10.87 4.62 -2.01
N GLN A 79 -10.44 5.47 -2.95
CA GLN A 79 -10.43 5.12 -4.38
C GLN A 79 -9.40 4.04 -4.67
N LEU A 80 -8.24 4.07 -4.02
CA LEU A 80 -7.29 2.95 -4.08
C LEU A 80 -7.91 1.67 -3.52
N LEU A 81 -8.61 1.74 -2.38
CA LEU A 81 -9.25 0.56 -1.79
C LEU A 81 -10.29 -0.04 -2.74
N LYS A 82 -11.12 0.79 -3.38
CA LYS A 82 -12.08 0.37 -4.40
C LYS A 82 -11.38 -0.28 -5.59
N GLU A 83 -10.30 0.32 -6.08
CA GLU A 83 -9.51 -0.22 -7.19
C GLU A 83 -8.92 -1.59 -6.84
N TYR A 84 -8.35 -1.74 -5.64
CA TYR A 84 -7.85 -3.02 -5.13
C TYR A 84 -8.94 -4.09 -5.10
N CYS A 85 -10.11 -3.77 -4.53
CA CYS A 85 -11.24 -4.70 -4.44
C CYS A 85 -11.71 -5.13 -5.83
N SER A 86 -11.85 -4.18 -6.76
CA SER A 86 -12.27 -4.41 -8.14
C SER A 86 -11.27 -5.29 -8.89
N ALA A 87 -9.98 -4.97 -8.78
CA ALA A 87 -8.90 -5.73 -9.42
C ALA A 87 -8.79 -7.16 -8.89
N THR A 88 -9.18 -7.39 -7.63
CA THR A 88 -9.15 -8.70 -6.96
C THR A 88 -10.49 -9.44 -6.96
N ARG A 89 -11.45 -9.03 -7.80
CA ARG A 89 -12.80 -9.65 -7.89
C ARG A 89 -12.81 -11.16 -8.08
N TYR A 90 -11.80 -11.73 -8.74
CA TYR A 90 -11.71 -13.19 -8.99
C TYR A 90 -11.49 -14.01 -7.71
N ALA A 91 -11.11 -13.38 -6.59
CA ALA A 91 -11.00 -14.06 -5.31
C ALA A 91 -12.38 -14.32 -4.65
N GLY A 92 -13.47 -13.90 -5.30
CA GLY A 92 -14.83 -14.10 -4.82
C GLY A 92 -15.20 -13.20 -3.64
N ASN A 93 -16.40 -13.44 -3.11
CA ASN A 93 -16.94 -12.73 -1.96
C ASN A 93 -16.17 -13.12 -0.70
N ARG A 94 -15.71 -12.12 0.05
CA ARG A 94 -14.83 -12.36 1.20
C ARG A 94 -14.84 -11.20 2.19
N THR A 95 -14.51 -11.51 3.43
CA THR A 95 -14.09 -10.53 4.43
C THR A 95 -12.56 -10.47 4.41
N GLU A 96 -12.00 -9.28 4.31
CA GLU A 96 -10.55 -9.08 4.30
C GLU A 96 -10.15 -8.03 5.34
N TYR A 97 -9.04 -8.28 6.05
CA TYR A 97 -8.41 -7.29 6.91
C TYR A 97 -7.34 -6.54 6.12
N ILE A 98 -7.45 -5.22 6.08
CA ILE A 98 -6.60 -4.36 5.27
C ILE A 98 -5.96 -3.30 6.15
N TRP A 99 -4.65 -3.15 6.06
CA TRP A 99 -3.99 -1.96 6.56
C TRP A 99 -3.86 -0.94 5.42
N LEU A 100 -4.46 0.24 5.63
CA LEU A 100 -4.44 1.37 4.71
C LEU A 100 -4.21 2.64 5.54
N ASP A 101 -3.08 3.30 5.29
CA ASP A 101 -2.54 4.42 6.07
C ASP A 101 -3.59 5.44 6.54
N GLU A 102 -4.29 6.12 5.65
CA GLU A 102 -5.21 7.20 5.99
C GLU A 102 -6.42 6.74 6.84
N PHE A 103 -6.66 5.43 6.89
CA PHE A 103 -7.69 4.79 7.71
C PHE A 103 -7.14 4.09 8.96
N CYS A 104 -5.83 3.83 9.05
CA CYS A 104 -5.25 2.99 10.12
C CYS A 104 -4.22 3.72 10.98
N LEU A 105 -3.84 4.96 10.63
CA LEU A 105 -2.87 5.73 11.40
C LEU A 105 -3.43 6.32 12.71
N SER A 106 -4.74 6.44 12.86
CA SER A 106 -5.40 6.93 14.07
C SER A 106 -6.84 6.43 14.15
N ASP A 107 -7.42 6.41 15.34
CA ASP A 107 -8.86 6.15 15.51
C ASP A 107 -9.69 7.12 14.63
N THR A 108 -10.72 6.60 13.97
CA THR A 108 -11.67 7.41 13.20
C THR A 108 -12.41 8.46 14.02
N THR A 109 -12.50 8.30 15.35
CA THR A 109 -13.16 9.27 16.24
C THR A 109 -12.20 10.32 16.80
N GLN A 110 -10.89 10.20 16.56
CA GLN A 110 -9.87 11.15 17.03
C GLN A 110 -9.70 12.30 16.03
N PRO A 111 -9.27 13.49 16.51
CA PRO A 111 -8.93 14.60 15.62
C PRO A 111 -7.66 14.32 14.80
N ASP A 112 -7.52 15.06 13.71
CA ASP A 112 -6.46 14.89 12.70
C ASP A 112 -5.03 15.01 13.24
N ASP A 113 -4.85 15.79 14.30
CA ASP A 113 -3.59 16.08 15.00
C ASP A 113 -3.33 15.11 16.16
N SER A 114 -4.08 14.01 16.25
CA SER A 114 -3.88 13.03 17.30
C SER A 114 -2.43 12.52 17.33
N PRO A 115 -1.85 12.33 18.53
CA PRO A 115 -0.49 11.83 18.68
C PRO A 115 -0.35 10.35 18.29
N GLU A 116 -1.44 9.68 17.88
CA GLU A 116 -1.41 8.31 17.35
C GLU A 116 -0.78 8.26 15.96
N ARG A 117 -1.12 9.23 15.09
CA ARG A 117 -0.65 9.27 13.71
C ARG A 117 0.88 9.27 13.57
N PRO A 118 1.64 10.17 14.24
CA PRO A 118 3.11 10.11 14.17
C PRO A 118 3.68 8.81 14.78
N ARG A 119 3.01 8.22 15.78
CA ARG A 119 3.43 6.96 16.40
C ARG A 119 3.25 5.77 15.45
N GLU A 120 2.11 5.68 14.75
CA GLU A 120 1.88 4.62 13.75
C GLU A 120 2.76 4.82 12.51
N LEU A 121 3.02 6.06 12.08
CA LEU A 121 3.99 6.35 11.02
C LEU A 121 5.42 5.87 11.38
N GLY A 122 5.82 5.98 12.65
CA GLY A 122 7.10 5.44 13.13
C GLY A 122 7.19 3.91 13.10
N ARG A 123 6.08 3.20 12.83
CA ARG A 123 5.97 1.74 12.88
C ARG A 123 5.72 1.10 11.52
N LEU A 124 5.76 1.88 10.42
CA LEU A 124 5.46 1.39 9.07
C LEU A 124 6.26 0.13 8.73
N SER A 125 7.56 0.08 9.01
CA SER A 125 8.39 -1.10 8.72
C SER A 125 7.85 -2.37 9.39
N ASP A 126 7.40 -2.30 10.64
CA ASP A 126 6.85 -3.44 11.36
C ASP A 126 5.45 -3.83 10.86
N ILE A 127 4.62 -2.82 10.57
CA ILE A 127 3.28 -3.02 10.01
C ILE A 127 3.37 -3.76 8.67
N PHE A 128 4.27 -3.35 7.80
CA PHE A 128 4.42 -4.01 6.52
C PHE A 128 5.10 -5.38 6.64
N ARG A 129 6.06 -5.53 7.56
CA ARG A 129 6.70 -6.82 7.88
C ARG A 129 5.72 -7.87 8.40
N ASN A 130 4.74 -7.47 9.20
CA ASN A 130 3.76 -8.38 9.81
C ASN A 130 2.52 -8.61 8.93
N ALA A 131 2.44 -7.98 7.75
CA ALA A 131 1.37 -8.24 6.78
C ALA A 131 1.55 -9.63 6.15
N SER A 132 0.44 -10.30 5.84
CA SER A 132 0.48 -11.57 5.09
C SER A 132 1.01 -11.35 3.67
N GLN A 133 0.65 -10.21 3.10
CA GLN A 133 1.03 -9.78 1.77
C GLN A 133 0.96 -8.25 1.67
N VAL A 134 1.70 -7.70 0.72
CA VAL A 134 1.71 -6.27 0.44
C VAL A 134 1.21 -6.03 -0.97
N ALA A 135 0.14 -5.23 -1.10
CA ALA A 135 -0.36 -4.79 -2.39
C ALA A 135 0.26 -3.45 -2.76
N VAL A 136 0.92 -3.37 -3.92
CA VAL A 136 1.59 -2.17 -4.41
C VAL A 136 0.88 -1.61 -5.63
N PHE A 137 0.65 -0.30 -5.64
CA PHE A 137 -0.02 0.42 -6.71
C PHE A 137 0.78 1.61 -7.21
N CYS A 138 0.74 1.84 -8.53
CA CYS A 138 1.07 3.13 -9.15
C CYS A 138 0.20 3.34 -10.39
N ASP A 139 -0.02 4.60 -10.76
CA ASP A 139 -0.87 5.01 -11.90
C ASP A 139 -0.23 4.73 -13.27
N LYS A 140 1.09 4.54 -13.32
CA LYS A 140 1.80 4.40 -14.59
C LYS A 140 1.42 3.12 -15.33
N GLU A 141 1.03 3.30 -16.59
CA GLU A 141 0.67 2.21 -17.49
C GLU A 141 1.83 1.21 -17.63
N ASN A 142 1.51 -0.08 -17.52
CA ASN A 142 2.45 -1.20 -17.61
C ASN A 142 3.64 -1.13 -16.61
N CYS A 143 3.50 -0.40 -15.51
CA CYS A 143 4.53 -0.38 -14.48
C CYS A 143 4.59 -1.73 -13.75
N ASP A 144 5.78 -2.31 -13.71
CA ASP A 144 6.06 -3.53 -12.95
C ASP A 144 6.50 -3.26 -11.51
N HIS A 145 6.55 -1.99 -11.09
CA HIS A 145 6.90 -1.51 -9.75
C HIS A 145 8.32 -1.86 -9.29
N THR A 146 9.14 -2.47 -10.15
CA THR A 146 10.51 -2.85 -9.80
C THR A 146 11.55 -1.84 -10.28
N SER A 147 11.16 -0.94 -11.20
CA SER A 147 12.04 0.09 -11.75
C SER A 147 12.32 1.20 -10.74
N THR A 148 13.56 1.71 -10.74
CA THR A 148 13.93 2.89 -9.94
C THR A 148 13.28 4.19 -10.45
N THR A 149 12.73 4.15 -11.66
CA THR A 149 11.94 5.23 -12.27
C THR A 149 10.46 5.18 -11.89
N CYS A 150 10.01 4.10 -11.25
CA CYS A 150 8.68 4.07 -10.68
C CYS A 150 8.63 5.06 -9.50
N ILE A 151 7.58 5.86 -9.41
CA ILE A 151 7.37 6.80 -8.30
C ILE A 151 7.22 6.08 -6.95
N TRP A 152 6.87 4.79 -6.99
CA TRP A 152 6.96 3.90 -5.84
C TRP A 152 8.43 3.58 -5.50
N GLY A 153 9.30 3.33 -6.48
CA GLY A 153 10.72 3.02 -6.28
C GLY A 153 11.60 4.19 -5.81
N THR A 154 11.11 5.44 -5.83
CA THR A 154 11.83 6.62 -5.32
C THR A 154 11.53 6.93 -3.86
N ARG A 155 10.57 6.25 -3.24
CA ARG A 155 10.27 6.40 -1.80
C ARG A 155 11.29 5.61 -0.97
N LEU A 156 11.92 6.28 0.01
CA LEU A 156 12.85 5.64 0.96
C LEU A 156 12.19 4.50 1.76
N PHE A 157 10.88 4.60 2.02
CA PHE A 157 10.11 3.61 2.78
C PHE A 157 9.76 2.35 1.97
N THR A 158 9.84 2.42 0.65
CA THR A 158 9.48 1.36 -0.28
C THR A 158 10.21 0.06 -0.01
N ILE A 159 11.52 0.14 0.26
CA ILE A 159 12.28 -1.07 0.59
C ILE A 159 11.78 -1.64 1.92
N GLY A 160 11.66 -0.83 2.97
CA GLY A 160 11.15 -1.29 4.28
C GLY A 160 9.76 -1.94 4.21
N GLU A 161 8.89 -1.44 3.33
CA GLU A 161 7.51 -1.93 3.13
C GLU A 161 7.43 -3.33 2.51
N ILE A 162 8.40 -3.73 1.71
CA ILE A 162 8.36 -5.02 0.98
C ILE A 162 9.55 -5.92 1.30
N LEU A 163 10.54 -5.39 2.03
CA LEU A 163 11.77 -6.10 2.34
C LEU A 163 11.48 -7.37 3.15
N HIS A 164 10.52 -7.28 4.07
CA HIS A 164 10.13 -8.38 4.93
C HIS A 164 8.75 -8.95 4.61
N ALA A 165 8.10 -8.46 3.55
CA ALA A 165 6.84 -9.05 3.10
C ALA A 165 7.06 -10.52 2.71
N THR A 166 6.03 -11.35 2.90
CA THR A 166 6.05 -12.75 2.44
C THR A 166 5.66 -12.84 0.96
N ALA A 167 4.60 -12.12 0.57
CA ALA A 167 4.10 -12.07 -0.79
C ALA A 167 3.81 -10.62 -1.22
N VAL A 168 3.88 -10.38 -2.53
CA VAL A 168 3.57 -9.08 -3.14
C VAL A 168 2.47 -9.25 -4.18
N ILE A 169 1.46 -8.37 -4.09
CA ILE A 169 0.41 -8.20 -5.08
C ILE A 169 0.72 -6.92 -5.85
N ARG A 170 1.14 -7.04 -7.11
CA ARG A 170 1.30 -5.89 -8.00
C ARG A 170 -0.02 -5.54 -8.67
N LEU A 171 -0.45 -4.31 -8.45
CA LEU A 171 -1.58 -3.69 -9.12
C LEU A 171 -1.04 -2.86 -10.29
N THR A 172 -1.14 -3.37 -11.51
CA THR A 172 -0.58 -2.73 -12.71
C THR A 172 -1.71 -2.23 -13.60
N ARG A 173 -1.68 -0.94 -13.94
CA ARG A 173 -2.60 -0.32 -14.90
C ARG A 173 -2.27 -0.80 -16.31
N GLN A 174 -3.25 -1.33 -17.03
CA GLN A 174 -3.12 -1.78 -18.42
C GLN A 174 -4.25 -1.20 -19.25
N ARG A 175 -3.92 -0.81 -20.48
CA ARG A 175 -4.91 -0.34 -21.44
C ARG A 175 -5.68 -1.52 -22.03
N GLU A 176 -6.99 -1.47 -21.94
CA GLU A 176 -7.91 -2.39 -22.60
C GLU A 176 -8.12 -1.97 -24.07
N GLN A 177 -8.75 -2.83 -24.87
CA GLN A 177 -8.96 -2.60 -26.31
C GLN A 177 -9.81 -1.35 -26.59
N ASP A 178 -10.71 -1.00 -25.67
CA ASP A 178 -11.57 0.19 -25.75
C ASP A 178 -10.84 1.49 -25.35
N GLY A 179 -9.54 1.41 -25.04
CA GLY A 179 -8.72 2.54 -24.63
C GLY A 179 -8.81 2.89 -23.15
N SER A 180 -9.70 2.24 -22.39
CA SER A 180 -9.81 2.41 -20.94
C SER A 180 -8.60 1.81 -20.20
N LEU A 181 -8.23 2.39 -19.06
CA LEU A 181 -7.20 1.82 -18.20
C LEU A 181 -7.87 0.96 -17.12
N ARG A 182 -7.39 -0.28 -16.99
CA ARG A 182 -7.84 -1.23 -15.97
C ARG A 182 -6.68 -1.74 -15.15
N THR A 183 -6.85 -1.85 -13.84
CA THR A 183 -5.86 -2.52 -13.00
C THR A 183 -5.93 -4.03 -13.14
N ARG A 184 -4.78 -4.64 -13.45
CA ARG A 184 -4.56 -6.09 -13.41
C ARG A 184 -3.70 -6.47 -12.21
N VAL A 185 -3.96 -7.66 -11.70
CA VAL A 185 -3.29 -8.18 -10.50
C VAL A 185 -2.25 -9.22 -10.90
N TYR A 186 -1.02 -9.04 -10.44
CA TYR A 186 0.05 -10.01 -10.55
C TYR A 186 0.56 -10.37 -9.16
N ARG A 187 0.58 -11.67 -8.83
CA ARG A 187 1.13 -12.16 -7.56
C ARG A 187 2.53 -12.70 -7.77
N GLU A 188 3.42 -12.40 -6.85
CA GLU A 188 4.75 -12.99 -6.80
C GLU A 188 5.24 -13.10 -5.35
N THR A 189 6.24 -13.94 -5.13
CA THR A 189 6.91 -13.99 -3.83
C THR A 189 7.66 -12.69 -3.61
N ALA A 190 7.74 -12.23 -2.36
CA ALA A 190 8.50 -11.02 -2.08
C ALA A 190 9.98 -11.16 -2.43
N ARG A 191 10.53 -12.39 -2.35
CA ARG A 191 11.88 -12.71 -2.81
C ARG A 191 12.06 -12.40 -4.30
N ALA A 192 11.20 -12.93 -5.16
CA ALA A 192 11.29 -12.70 -6.61
C ALA A 192 11.14 -11.22 -6.95
N PHE A 193 10.23 -10.52 -6.26
CA PHE A 193 10.05 -9.08 -6.44
C PHE A 193 11.32 -8.31 -6.04
N ARG A 194 11.92 -8.62 -4.88
CA ARG A 194 13.19 -8.05 -4.40
C ARG A 194 14.35 -8.28 -5.37
N GLU A 195 14.52 -9.50 -5.86
CA GLU A 195 15.58 -9.83 -6.81
C GLU A 195 15.45 -8.98 -8.09
N LYS A 196 14.24 -8.79 -8.62
CA LYS A 196 14.00 -7.90 -9.78
C LYS A 196 14.37 -6.45 -9.50
N MET A 197 13.99 -5.90 -8.34
CA MET A 197 14.39 -4.53 -7.98
C MET A 197 15.90 -4.41 -7.79
N GLN A 198 16.55 -5.39 -7.15
CA GLN A 198 18.00 -5.40 -6.99
C GLN A 198 18.70 -5.39 -8.34
N THR A 199 18.27 -6.23 -9.28
CA THR A 199 18.82 -6.28 -10.64
C THR A 199 18.66 -4.94 -11.36
N LYS A 200 17.48 -4.31 -11.28
CA LYS A 200 17.24 -2.99 -11.90
C LYS A 200 18.02 -1.87 -11.22
N ALA A 201 18.13 -1.87 -9.90
CA ALA A 201 18.90 -0.89 -9.16
C ALA A 201 20.41 -0.99 -9.48
N ALA A 202 20.93 -2.21 -9.66
CA ALA A 202 22.30 -2.43 -10.10
C ALA A 202 22.53 -1.90 -11.54
N TYR A 203 21.59 -2.17 -12.44
CA TYR A 203 21.61 -1.66 -13.81
C TYR A 203 21.59 -0.12 -13.86
N ASP A 204 20.75 0.52 -13.03
CA ASP A 204 20.60 1.98 -12.95
C ASP A 204 21.68 2.67 -12.08
N HIS A 205 22.73 1.95 -11.66
CA HIS A 205 23.80 2.43 -10.77
C HIS A 205 23.32 3.06 -9.44
N ARG A 206 22.15 2.66 -8.94
CA ARG A 206 21.62 3.09 -7.65
C ARG A 206 22.17 2.24 -6.51
N TRP A 207 23.47 2.40 -6.27
CA TRP A 207 24.23 1.61 -5.29
C TRP A 207 23.67 1.68 -3.87
N HIS A 208 23.02 2.78 -3.47
CA HIS A 208 22.37 2.91 -2.17
C HIS A 208 21.16 1.97 -2.01
N VAL A 209 20.30 1.86 -3.03
CA VAL A 209 19.16 0.91 -3.04
C VAL A 209 19.68 -0.52 -3.03
N TYR A 210 20.69 -0.80 -3.86
CA TYR A 210 21.34 -2.10 -3.94
C TYR A 210 21.95 -2.52 -2.59
N ALA A 211 22.71 -1.64 -1.93
CA ALA A 211 23.33 -1.90 -0.63
C ALA A 211 22.29 -2.14 0.47
N ILE A 212 21.20 -1.34 0.52
CA ILE A 212 20.10 -1.57 1.48
C ILE A 212 19.50 -2.96 1.28
N MET A 213 19.30 -3.39 0.03
CA MET A 213 18.73 -4.70 -0.29
C MET A 213 19.70 -5.87 -0.04
N GLN A 214 21.01 -5.66 -0.13
CA GLN A 214 22.02 -6.67 0.22
C GLN A 214 22.19 -6.85 1.74
N HIS A 215 22.23 -5.76 2.50
CA HIS A 215 22.40 -5.86 3.96
C HIS A 215 21.17 -6.45 4.67
N SER A 216 20.01 -6.27 4.08
CA SER A 216 18.74 -6.78 4.61
C SER A 216 18.48 -8.26 4.31
N THR A 217 19.09 -8.82 3.27
CA THR A 217 19.05 -10.27 3.00
C THR A 217 19.95 -11.06 3.95
N ASN A 218 21.00 -10.43 4.50
CA ASN A 218 21.96 -11.07 5.41
C ASN A 218 21.59 -10.98 6.90
N ALA A 219 20.54 -10.23 7.27
CA ALA A 219 20.13 -10.04 8.67
C ALA A 219 19.03 -11.01 9.15
N GLY A 220 18.76 -12.08 8.39
CA GLY A 220 17.66 -13.02 8.63
C GLY A 220 18.01 -14.49 8.43
N SER A 221 19.25 -14.89 8.72
CA SER A 221 19.63 -16.30 8.91
C SER A 221 19.78 -16.61 10.39
#